data_AF-A0A7J4G2N1-F1
#
_entry.id   AF-A0A7J4G2N1-F1
#
_cell.length_a   1.000
_cell.length_b   1.000
_cell.length_c   1.000
_cell.angle_alpha   90.00
_cell.angle_beta   90.00
_cell.angle_gamma   90.00
#
_symmetry.space_group_name_H-M   'P 1'
#
loop_
_entity.id
_entity.type
_entity.pdbx_description
1 polymer ?
#
loop_
_entity_poly.entity_id
_entity_poly.type
_entity_poly.pdbx_seq_one_letter_code
_entity_poly.pdbx_strand_id
1 'polypeptide(L)' 'MIIVDKGFIPGYYSIAVKSIQSLEPLIKKFINLGLPAGGEGYFLGVVVNKERYEDIYGEIINYLGLE' A
#
# COMPACT_ATOMS: atom_id res chain seq x y z
N MET A 1 7.47 -5.07 -13.94
CA MET A 1 6.01 -4.88 -13.96
C MET A 1 5.57 -4.43 -12.59
N ILE A 2 4.83 -3.33 -12.52
CA ILE A 2 4.25 -2.79 -11.28
C ILE A 2 2.75 -2.68 -11.51
N ILE A 3 1.96 -3.17 -10.56
CA ILE A 3 0.50 -3.10 -10.56
C ILE A 3 0.09 -2.53 -9.20
N VAL A 4 -0.70 -1.48 -9.21
CA VAL A 4 -1.32 -0.88 -8.02
C VAL A 4 -2.82 -0.86 -8.27
N ASP A 5 -3.57 -1.62 -7.48
CA ASP A 5 -5.02 -1.71 -7.56
C ASP A 5 -5.66 -1.20 -6.27
N LYS A 6 -6.86 -0.60 -6.39
CA LYS A 6 -7.60 -0.06 -5.25
C LYS A 6 -9.03 -0.57 -5.21
N GLY A 7 -9.44 -1.08 -4.05
CA GLY A 7 -10.81 -1.44 -3.73
C GLY A 7 -11.43 -0.45 -2.76
N PHE A 8 -12.73 -0.16 -2.91
CA PHE A 8 -13.49 0.61 -1.93
C PHE A 8 -14.32 -0.33 -1.07
N ILE A 9 -14.23 -0.13 0.25
CA ILE A 9 -15.05 -0.78 1.27
C ILE A 9 -15.71 0.38 2.04
N PRO A 10 -16.98 0.33 2.45
CA PRO A 10 -17.61 1.46 3.14
C PRO A 10 -16.76 2.02 4.30
N GLY A 11 -16.26 3.26 4.14
CA GLY A 11 -15.38 3.96 5.09
C GLY A 11 -13.86 3.77 4.89
N TYR A 12 -13.45 2.83 4.03
CA TYR A 12 -12.06 2.41 3.86
C TYR A 12 -11.68 2.22 2.38
N TYR A 13 -10.38 2.26 2.12
CA TYR A 13 -9.79 1.79 0.87
C TYR A 13 -8.89 0.60 1.18
N SER A 14 -8.93 -0.39 0.29
CA SER A 14 -7.91 -1.44 0.22
C SER A 14 -7.00 -1.13 -0.96
N ILE A 15 -5.68 -1.20 -0.77
CA ILE A 15 -4.69 -1.02 -1.81
C ILE A 15 -3.90 -2.32 -1.92
N ALA A 16 -3.87 -2.90 -3.12
CA ALA A 16 -3.09 -4.08 -3.43
C ALA A 16 -1.98 -3.71 -4.43
N VAL A 17 -0.75 -4.11 -4.13
CA VAL A 17 0.42 -3.80 -4.94
C VAL A 17 1.14 -5.08 -5.28
N LYS A 18 1.49 -5.24 -6.56
CA LYS A 18 2.45 -6.23 -7.05
C LYS A 18 3.58 -5.49 -7.72
N SER A 19 4.82 -5.72 -7.30
CA SER A 19 6.00 -5.07 -7.85
C SER A 19 7.08 -6.08 -8.25
N ILE A 20 8.06 -5.64 -9.02
CA ILE A 20 9.34 -6.35 -9.19
C ILE A 20 10.35 -5.96 -8.11
N GLN A 21 10.09 -4.88 -7.39
CA GLN A 21 10.89 -4.40 -6.27
C GLN A 21 10.34 -4.99 -4.96
N SER A 22 11.20 -5.21 -3.97
CA SER A 22 10.75 -5.65 -2.65
C SER A 22 9.86 -4.61 -2.00
N LEU A 23 8.73 -5.05 -1.45
CA LEU A 23 7.73 -4.25 -0.74
C LEU A 23 7.81 -4.44 0.78
N GLU A 24 8.70 -5.30 1.28
CA GLU A 24 8.88 -5.49 2.73
C GLU A 24 9.10 -4.20 3.52
N PRO A 25 9.87 -3.20 3.02
CA PRO A 25 10.04 -1.93 3.74
C PRO A 25 8.70 -1.20 3.93
N LEU A 26 7.85 -1.16 2.91
CA LEU A 26 6.51 -0.56 2.99
C LEU A 26 5.59 -1.36 3.93
N ILE A 27 5.60 -2.69 3.84
CA ILE A 27 4.81 -3.55 4.72
C ILE A 27 5.17 -3.27 6.18
N LYS A 28 6.46 -3.28 6.52
CA LYS A 28 6.96 -2.99 7.88
C LYS A 28 6.58 -1.58 8.32
N LYS A 29 6.72 -0.58 7.43
CA LYS A 29 6.36 0.80 7.71
C LYS A 29 4.86 0.92 8.05
N PHE A 30 3.98 0.35 7.24
CA PHE A 30 2.54 0.45 7.44
C PHE A 30 2.06 -0.29 8.69
N ILE A 31 2.64 -1.46 8.99
CA ILE A 31 2.39 -2.16 10.26
C ILE A 31 2.81 -1.29 11.45
N ASN A 32 4.00 -0.65 11.39
CA ASN A 32 4.47 0.24 12.46
C ASN A 32 3.60 1.49 12.62
N LEU A 33 2.91 1.92 11.57
CA LEU A 33 1.92 3.01 11.59
C LEU A 33 0.53 2.56 12.08
N GLY A 34 0.39 1.30 12.51
CA GLY A 34 -0.86 0.73 13.00
C GLY A 34 -1.90 0.44 11.91
N LEU A 35 -1.48 0.40 10.64
CA LEU A 35 -2.38 0.08 9.55
C LEU A 35 -2.53 -1.44 9.40
N PRO A 36 -3.73 -1.95 9.07
CA PRO A 36 -3.91 -3.33 8.62
C PRO A 36 -3.18 -3.54 7.28
N ALA A 37 -1.92 -3.98 7.35
CA ALA A 37 -1.05 -4.20 6.19
C ALA A 37 -0.39 -5.58 6.25
N GLY A 38 -0.06 -6.14 5.09
CA GLY A 38 0.58 -7.44 4.97
C GLY A 38 1.04 -7.73 3.53
N GLY A 39 1.50 -8.96 3.31
CA GLY A 39 2.04 -9.42 2.04
C GLY A 39 3.38 -10.12 2.21
N GLU A 40 3.99 -10.53 1.09
CA GLU A 40 5.25 -11.25 1.08
C GLU A 40 6.12 -10.81 -0.10
N GLY A 41 7.37 -10.43 0.17
CA GLY A 41 8.39 -10.06 -0.80
C GLY A 41 7.95 -8.94 -1.75
N TYR A 42 7.28 -9.32 -2.83
CA TYR A 42 6.89 -8.50 -3.97
C TYR A 42 5.41 -8.10 -3.99
N PHE A 43 4.65 -8.50 -2.97
CA PHE A 43 3.23 -8.24 -2.82
C PHE A 43 2.96 -7.47 -1.53
N LEU A 44 2.13 -6.43 -1.61
CA LEU A 44 1.65 -5.65 -0.47
C LEU A 44 0.13 -5.53 -0.55
N GLY A 45 -0.55 -5.73 0.57
CA GLY A 45 -1.92 -5.32 0.79
C GLY A 45 -1.99 -4.38 1.99
N VAL A 46 -2.75 -3.30 1.90
CA VAL A 46 -3.00 -2.39 3.02
C VAL A 46 -4.42 -1.85 2.97
N VAL A 47 -5.07 -1.79 4.14
CA VAL A 47 -6.38 -1.15 4.31
C VAL A 47 -6.20 0.16 5.06
N VAL A 48 -6.81 1.23 4.57
CA VAL A 48 -6.69 2.59 5.11
C VAL A 48 -8.07 3.26 5.19
N ASN A 49 -8.26 4.16 6.16
CA ASN A 49 -9.46 4.99 6.18
C ASN A 49 -9.43 6.00 5.03
N LYS A 50 -10.61 6.47 4.61
CA LYS A 50 -10.74 7.44 3.50
C LYS A 50 -9.89 8.71 3.69
N GLU A 51 -9.74 9.19 4.92
CA GLU A 51 -9.01 10.42 5.23
C GLU A 51 -7.50 10.31 4.99
N ARG A 52 -6.92 9.11 5.13
CA ARG A 52 -5.48 8.88 4.95
C ARG A 52 -5.15 8.23 3.60
N TYR A 53 -6.15 8.02 2.75
CA TYR A 53 -5.97 7.30 1.49
C TYR A 53 -4.93 7.97 0.58
N GLU A 54 -5.06 9.27 0.34
CA GLU A 54 -4.15 10.01 -0.55
C GLU A 54 -2.71 9.98 -0.02
N ASP A 55 -2.52 10.15 1.29
CA ASP A 55 -1.19 10.10 1.93
C ASP A 55 -0.53 8.72 1.75
N ILE A 56 -1.25 7.65 2.09
CA ILE A 56 -0.70 6.28 2.00
C ILE A 56 -0.50 5.85 0.54
N TYR A 57 -1.41 6.25 -0.35
CA TYR A 57 -1.25 5.99 -1.78
C TYR A 57 -0.03 6.73 -2.33
N GLY A 58 0.16 8.00 -1.97
CA GLY A 58 1.34 8.79 -2.32
C GLY A 58 2.64 8.15 -1.85
N GLU A 59 2.68 7.65 -0.61
CA GLU A 59 3.86 6.93 -0.13
C GLU A 59 4.20 5.68 -0.96
N ILE A 60 3.19 4.95 -1.44
CA ILE A 60 3.37 3.78 -2.31
C ILE A 60 3.93 4.22 -3.67
N ILE A 61 3.34 5.24 -4.30
CA ILE A 61 3.75 5.76 -5.61
C ILE A 61 5.20 6.27 -5.55
N ASN A 62 5.55 7.02 -4.51
CA ASN A 62 6.89 7.59 -4.33
C ASN A 62 7.93 6.51 -4.09
N TYR A 63 7.61 5.50 -3.26
CA TYR A 63 8.49 4.35 -3.05
C TYR A 63 8.76 3.56 -4.33
N LEU A 64 7.75 3.44 -5.21
CA LEU A 64 7.86 2.70 -6.47
C LEU A 64 8.51 3.52 -7.61
N GLY A 65 8.70 4.83 -7.42
CA GLY A 65 9.25 5.73 -8.44
C GLY A 65 8.32 5.92 -9.64
N LEU A 66 7.02 6.11 -9.38
CA LEU A 66 5.97 6.26 -10.40
C LEU A 66 5.48 7.71 -10.58
N GLU A 67 6.22 8.69 -10.07
CA GLU A 67 5.93 10.13 -10.25
C GLU A 67 6.13 10.61 -11.69
#